data_AF-A0A957S6P1-F1
#
_entry.id   AF-A0A957S6P1-F1
#
_cell.length_a   1.000
_cell.length_b   1.000
_cell.length_c   1.000
_cell.angle_alpha   90.00
_cell.angle_beta   90.00
_cell.angle_gamma   90.00
#
_symmetry.space_group_name_H-M   'P 1'
#
loop_
_entity.id
_entity.type
_entity.pdbx_description
1 polymer ?
#
loop_
_entity_poly.entity_id
_entity_poly.type
_entity_poly.pdbx_seq_one_letter_code
_entity_poly.pdbx_strand_id
1 'polypeptide(L)'
;MNMPYDPDSDDAWDASHDSWETDPTLHPDKREEPSALSDDLTVPVDGVSHEEPRPRDERAIGDDASPDTGESLADPWHPAVPPAPTRTWDQADWAVDEAAPYNADPTEHHPVRALFKWSFFGVAFLLLCLFLGSLYGINERRSDAKQEAVELFETGAALVDAGEYELAIANLNEAIRLQPEFAAAHQLLALAEHRLDERQLAPQAASPTPSDDEQAELLFADGATALNDRAWSQAITFFERLRNEYPSYRSDEVEEALFVALRSAADEAIDDDQAETALDYVERALELQPDNRSLAERKAQLELYFEGIEALEDEAWETAIERFRTLYFTDAEFLDVQEQLVDSYVGQGEALTDEEAWCDAADSYRVALRYTESVRVEQRFDDATELCTEFGATALSLTPTLTLRTTPTISTTLPITATATVRPQASALPAATPRRSPTPQLATTSVPVPTATPPPNPGVPFYYLDGPVTVLDNCGGNYILGTIRNAAGAPVPGVTVQAYDAFGNVYTAVSKQDPAGQYDIPTNNQSPRYDIQLFVNGQPASNGAFVTQVVGVGGCFQLNWRAE
;
A
#
# COMPACT_ATOMS: atom_id res chain seq x y z
N MET A 1 -22.53 -60.11 -37.06
CA MET A 1 -21.35 -60.24 -37.94
C MET A 1 -20.26 -59.37 -37.33
N ASN A 2 -19.29 -59.99 -36.63
CA ASN A 2 -17.96 -60.37 -37.16
C ASN A 2 -17.14 -59.14 -37.56
N MET A 3 -15.93 -58.88 -37.08
CA MET A 3 -15.03 -59.49 -36.09
C MET A 3 -13.84 -58.48 -35.90
N PRO A 4 -12.94 -58.70 -34.94
CA PRO A 4 -12.01 -57.73 -34.32
C PRO A 4 -10.53 -57.91 -34.75
N TYR A 5 -9.56 -57.53 -33.87
CA TYR A 5 -8.14 -58.00 -33.76
C TYR A 5 -7.08 -57.07 -34.42
N ASP A 6 -5.87 -56.77 -33.91
CA ASP A 6 -5.08 -56.98 -32.67
C ASP A 6 -3.76 -56.16 -32.80
N PRO A 7 -3.14 -55.69 -31.69
CA PRO A 7 -1.80 -55.10 -31.58
C PRO A 7 -0.61 -56.03 -31.91
N ASP A 8 0.58 -55.43 -31.90
CA ASP A 8 1.94 -55.98 -31.99
C ASP A 8 2.56 -56.19 -33.39
N SER A 9 3.52 -55.32 -33.71
CA SER A 9 4.71 -55.69 -34.47
C SER A 9 5.92 -54.88 -34.02
N ASP A 10 6.82 -55.55 -33.30
CA ASP A 10 8.23 -55.20 -33.18
C ASP A 10 8.87 -55.01 -34.57
N ASP A 11 9.76 -54.04 -34.71
CA ASP A 11 11.09 -54.31 -35.25
C ASP A 11 12.06 -53.14 -35.02
N ALA A 12 13.25 -53.54 -34.58
CA ALA A 12 14.36 -52.75 -34.08
C ALA A 12 15.11 -51.95 -35.16
N TRP A 13 15.76 -50.85 -34.75
CA TRP A 13 17.09 -50.48 -35.23
C TRP A 13 17.95 -49.89 -34.11
N ASP A 14 19.20 -50.33 -34.11
CA ASP A 14 20.27 -50.25 -33.13
C ASP A 14 20.90 -48.86 -32.89
N ALA A 15 21.37 -48.70 -31.64
CA ALA A 15 22.65 -48.18 -31.18
C ALA A 15 23.17 -46.79 -31.64
N SER A 16 23.49 -45.91 -30.67
CA SER A 16 24.84 -45.87 -30.05
C SER A 16 25.08 -44.60 -29.20
N HIS A 17 25.49 -44.81 -27.93
CA HIS A 17 26.55 -44.10 -27.15
C HIS A 17 26.39 -42.57 -26.93
N ASP A 18 26.49 -41.97 -25.74
CA ASP A 18 27.38 -42.26 -24.61
C ASP A 18 26.78 -41.79 -23.26
N SER A 19 27.00 -42.62 -22.24
CA SER A 19 26.97 -42.35 -20.80
C SER A 19 28.12 -41.37 -20.41
N TRP A 20 28.19 -40.72 -19.25
CA TRP A 20 28.23 -41.26 -17.89
C TRP A 20 28.00 -40.14 -16.85
N GLU A 21 27.13 -40.42 -15.88
CA GLU A 21 27.19 -39.87 -14.52
C GLU A 21 28.30 -40.58 -13.71
N THR A 22 28.88 -39.90 -12.71
CA THR A 22 28.83 -40.28 -11.26
C THR A 22 29.81 -39.45 -10.42
N ASP A 23 29.26 -38.68 -9.45
CA ASP A 23 29.46 -38.71 -7.99
C ASP A 23 30.88 -38.63 -7.32
N PRO A 24 31.03 -38.31 -6.00
CA PRO A 24 31.92 -37.25 -5.52
C PRO A 24 32.90 -37.70 -4.40
N THR A 25 33.58 -36.70 -3.80
CA THR A 25 34.30 -36.69 -2.52
C THR A 25 35.72 -37.29 -2.45
N LEU A 26 36.72 -36.42 -2.14
CA LEU A 26 37.76 -36.59 -1.10
C LEU A 26 38.76 -35.39 -1.09
N HIS A 27 38.95 -34.80 0.10
CA HIS A 27 40.03 -33.89 0.52
C HIS A 27 41.31 -34.70 0.91
N PRO A 28 42.48 -34.12 1.33
CA PRO A 28 43.02 -32.76 1.20
C PRO A 28 44.55 -32.69 0.84
N ASP A 29 45.06 -31.45 0.75
CA ASP A 29 46.36 -30.96 1.29
C ASP A 29 47.55 -30.66 0.32
N LYS A 30 48.17 -29.50 0.64
CA LYS A 30 49.53 -28.97 0.34
C LYS A 30 49.75 -27.89 -0.74
N ARG A 31 49.95 -26.67 -0.20
CA ARG A 31 51.07 -25.71 -0.36
C ARG A 31 51.67 -25.51 -1.76
N GLU A 32 51.70 -24.26 -2.20
CA GLU A 32 52.94 -23.46 -2.35
C GLU A 32 52.59 -21.99 -2.67
N GLU A 33 53.11 -21.06 -1.87
CA GLU A 33 53.35 -19.66 -2.28
C GLU A 33 54.59 -19.59 -3.18
N PRO A 34 54.79 -18.49 -3.93
CA PRO A 34 55.82 -17.57 -3.44
C PRO A 34 55.52 -16.07 -3.61
N SER A 35 56.24 -15.32 -2.78
CA SER A 35 56.22 -13.88 -2.56
C SER A 35 56.81 -13.01 -3.68
N ALA A 36 56.27 -11.78 -3.75
CA ALA A 36 56.91 -10.46 -3.87
C ALA A 36 58.06 -10.19 -4.88
N LEU A 37 57.87 -9.14 -5.70
CA LEU A 37 58.90 -8.09 -5.86
C LEU A 37 58.28 -6.74 -6.27
N SER A 38 58.68 -5.72 -5.52
CA SER A 38 58.52 -4.28 -5.73
C SER A 38 59.27 -3.76 -6.95
N ASP A 39 58.83 -2.64 -7.54
CA ASP A 39 59.68 -1.46 -7.71
C ASP A 39 58.87 -0.19 -8.03
N ASP A 40 59.35 0.87 -7.40
CA ASP A 40 58.91 2.27 -7.31
C ASP A 40 59.49 3.09 -8.49
N LEU A 41 58.70 4.00 -9.09
CA LEU A 41 59.20 5.21 -9.76
C LEU A 41 58.09 6.24 -10.07
N THR A 42 58.06 7.21 -9.17
CA THR A 42 57.54 8.58 -9.15
C THR A 42 57.58 9.46 -10.43
N VAL A 43 56.48 10.27 -10.60
CA VAL A 43 56.39 11.75 -10.94
C VAL A 43 56.15 12.18 -12.43
N PRO A 44 55.40 13.28 -12.77
CA PRO A 44 54.04 13.78 -12.39
C PRO A 44 53.24 14.44 -13.60
N VAL A 45 52.12 15.17 -13.30
CA VAL A 45 51.31 16.16 -14.11
C VAL A 45 50.40 15.57 -15.23
N ASP A 46 49.10 15.87 -15.40
CA ASP A 46 48.33 17.13 -15.35
C ASP A 46 46.85 16.90 -14.99
N GLY A 47 46.22 17.95 -14.46
CA GLY A 47 44.90 17.93 -13.84
C GLY A 47 43.69 18.15 -14.77
N VAL A 48 42.53 17.64 -14.35
CA VAL A 48 41.19 18.11 -14.73
C VAL A 48 40.28 18.02 -13.52
N SER A 49 39.84 19.16 -13.00
CA SER A 49 38.83 19.32 -11.97
C SER A 49 37.44 19.42 -12.60
N HIS A 50 36.46 18.68 -12.08
CA HIS A 50 35.04 18.88 -12.39
C HIS A 50 34.46 20.02 -11.55
N GLU A 51 33.64 20.82 -12.23
CA GLU A 51 33.09 22.10 -11.82
C GLU A 51 31.78 21.91 -11.04
N GLU A 52 31.67 22.59 -9.91
CA GLU A 52 30.47 22.72 -9.07
C GLU A 52 30.00 24.19 -9.18
N PRO A 53 28.70 24.49 -9.43
CA PRO A 53 28.28 25.87 -9.62
C PRO A 53 27.92 26.55 -8.30
N ARG A 54 28.54 27.72 -8.08
CA ARG A 54 28.22 28.67 -7.00
C ARG A 54 27.07 29.64 -7.37
N PRO A 55 26.39 30.23 -6.36
CA PRO A 55 25.19 31.06 -6.52
C PRO A 55 25.49 32.55 -6.74
N ARG A 56 24.49 33.31 -7.21
CA ARG A 56 24.46 34.77 -7.01
C ARG A 56 23.04 35.37 -7.11
N ASP A 57 22.72 36.17 -6.10
CA ASP A 57 21.59 37.08 -5.94
C ASP A 57 21.48 38.16 -7.04
N GLU A 58 20.29 38.68 -7.35
CA GLU A 58 19.64 39.81 -6.62
C GLU A 58 18.63 40.61 -7.47
N ARG A 59 17.56 41.08 -6.79
CA ARG A 59 16.52 42.10 -7.11
C ARG A 59 15.20 41.67 -7.76
N ALA A 60 14.02 42.18 -7.39
CA ALA A 60 13.40 42.77 -6.18
C ALA A 60 12.02 43.34 -6.64
N ILE A 61 11.08 43.48 -5.68
CA ILE A 61 9.82 44.26 -5.71
C ILE A 61 8.64 43.56 -6.43
N GLY A 62 7.46 43.33 -5.85
CA GLY A 62 6.88 43.67 -4.54
C GLY A 62 5.38 43.32 -4.55
N ASP A 63 4.87 42.97 -3.37
CA ASP A 63 3.51 43.13 -2.80
C ASP A 63 2.27 43.04 -3.74
N ASP A 64 1.39 42.04 -3.53
CA ASP A 64 0.17 42.22 -2.71
C ASP A 64 -0.69 40.93 -2.64
N ALA A 65 -1.53 40.90 -1.62
CA ALA A 65 -2.22 39.78 -0.99
C ALA A 65 -3.38 39.09 -1.76
N SER A 66 -3.67 37.85 -1.30
CA SER A 66 -4.95 37.08 -1.20
C SER A 66 -6.27 37.89 -1.38
N PRO A 67 -7.47 37.31 -1.73
CA PRO A 67 -7.92 35.96 -1.31
C PRO A 67 -8.88 35.16 -2.24
N ASP A 68 -8.94 33.85 -1.99
CA ASP A 68 -10.10 33.01 -1.63
C ASP A 68 -11.38 32.88 -2.52
N THR A 69 -11.78 31.60 -2.65
CA THR A 69 -13.10 30.99 -2.86
C THR A 69 -13.98 31.32 -4.08
N GLY A 70 -14.54 30.24 -4.65
CA GLY A 70 -15.96 30.24 -5.05
C GLY A 70 -16.27 29.57 -6.39
N GLU A 71 -16.45 28.25 -6.33
CA GLU A 71 -17.41 27.42 -7.07
C GLU A 71 -17.90 27.80 -8.49
N SER A 72 -17.92 26.77 -9.34
CA SER A 72 -19.13 26.30 -10.05
C SER A 72 -19.06 26.28 -11.59
N LEU A 73 -19.03 25.03 -12.09
CA LEU A 73 -19.74 24.50 -13.25
C LEU A 73 -19.38 24.95 -14.68
N ALA A 74 -19.06 23.90 -15.45
CA ALA A 74 -19.37 23.65 -16.86
C ALA A 74 -18.39 24.18 -17.94
N ASP A 75 -17.61 23.23 -18.48
CA ASP A 75 -16.92 23.30 -19.77
C ASP A 75 -17.92 23.39 -20.94
N PRO A 76 -17.70 24.32 -21.90
CA PRO A 76 -18.36 24.31 -23.20
C PRO A 76 -17.38 24.10 -24.36
N TRP A 77 -17.60 23.06 -25.16
CA TRP A 77 -17.05 22.95 -26.52
C TRP A 77 -18.02 23.55 -27.54
N HIS A 78 -17.78 24.77 -28.01
CA HIS A 78 -18.26 25.25 -29.32
C HIS A 78 -17.29 26.29 -29.91
N PRO A 79 -16.86 26.16 -31.19
CA PRO A 79 -15.97 27.12 -31.84
C PRO A 79 -16.69 28.35 -32.40
N ALA A 80 -15.95 29.46 -32.39
CA ALA A 80 -16.37 30.81 -32.70
C ALA A 80 -16.53 31.12 -34.21
N VAL A 81 -17.46 32.04 -34.51
CA VAL A 81 -17.71 32.69 -35.80
C VAL A 81 -16.70 33.82 -36.03
N PRO A 82 -16.14 34.01 -37.25
CA PRO A 82 -15.38 35.21 -37.60
C PRO A 82 -16.27 36.37 -38.10
N PRO A 83 -15.93 37.65 -37.80
CA PRO A 83 -16.74 38.81 -38.16
C PRO A 83 -16.52 39.31 -39.60
N ALA A 84 -17.57 39.95 -40.13
CA ALA A 84 -17.66 40.55 -41.46
C ALA A 84 -16.81 41.83 -41.64
N PRO A 85 -16.33 42.12 -42.87
CA PRO A 85 -15.78 43.43 -43.20
C PRO A 85 -16.85 44.39 -43.75
N THR A 86 -16.83 45.60 -43.21
CA THR A 86 -17.52 46.80 -43.66
C THR A 86 -16.75 47.52 -44.78
N ARG A 87 -17.45 48.13 -45.75
CA ARG A 87 -17.02 49.33 -46.49
C ARG A 87 -18.22 49.96 -47.21
N THR A 88 -18.76 51.03 -46.63
CA THR A 88 -18.63 52.46 -47.02
C THR A 88 -19.53 52.87 -48.19
N TRP A 89 -20.60 53.57 -47.83
CA TRP A 89 -21.49 54.34 -48.69
C TRP A 89 -20.94 55.76 -48.84
N ASP A 90 -20.81 56.24 -50.07
CA ASP A 90 -20.66 57.67 -50.37
C ASP A 90 -21.91 58.20 -51.09
N GLN A 91 -22.27 59.42 -50.70
CA GLN A 91 -23.53 60.13 -50.90
C GLN A 91 -23.69 60.77 -52.29
N ALA A 92 -24.94 60.92 -52.70
CA ALA A 92 -25.51 62.17 -53.21
C ALA A 92 -27.03 62.10 -52.92
N ASP A 93 -27.56 62.81 -51.91
CA ASP A 93 -28.12 64.19 -51.99
C ASP A 93 -29.01 64.35 -53.24
N TRP A 94 -30.29 64.77 -53.22
CA TRP A 94 -30.92 65.86 -52.47
C TRP A 94 -32.47 65.83 -52.59
N ALA A 95 -33.15 65.92 -51.44
CA ALA A 95 -34.27 66.83 -51.09
C ALA A 95 -35.10 67.52 -52.22
N VAL A 96 -36.41 67.27 -52.37
CA VAL A 96 -37.55 67.97 -51.69
C VAL A 96 -37.68 69.46 -52.09
N ASP A 97 -38.68 69.87 -52.89
CA ASP A 97 -40.01 70.32 -52.43
C ASP A 97 -40.88 70.98 -53.54
N GLU A 98 -42.16 71.12 -53.22
CA GLU A 98 -43.31 71.65 -53.98
C GLU A 98 -43.14 73.00 -54.72
N ALA A 99 -43.84 73.14 -55.86
CA ALA A 99 -44.78 74.26 -56.12
C ALA A 99 -45.52 74.08 -57.48
N ALA A 100 -46.85 74.09 -57.45
CA ALA A 100 -47.72 74.40 -58.59
C ALA A 100 -47.84 75.93 -58.75
N PRO A 101 -48.59 76.48 -59.75
CA PRO A 101 -48.82 76.09 -61.15
C PRO A 101 -48.59 77.28 -62.12
N TYR A 102 -48.48 77.05 -63.44
CA TYR A 102 -49.00 78.02 -64.43
C TYR A 102 -49.15 77.38 -65.83
N ASN A 103 -50.31 77.63 -66.44
CA ASN A 103 -50.75 77.15 -67.75
C ASN A 103 -50.40 78.13 -68.89
N ALA A 104 -50.34 77.56 -70.09
CA ALA A 104 -50.37 78.18 -71.44
C ALA A 104 -49.08 78.94 -71.84
N ASP A 105 -48.52 78.76 -73.04
CA ASP A 105 -49.16 78.84 -74.36
C ASP A 105 -48.32 78.07 -75.44
N PRO A 106 -48.88 77.68 -76.61
CA PRO A 106 -48.46 76.52 -77.41
C PRO A 106 -47.66 76.88 -78.68
N THR A 107 -47.45 75.84 -79.51
CA THR A 107 -46.83 75.76 -80.86
C THR A 107 -45.34 75.40 -80.79
N GLU A 108 -44.83 74.35 -81.42
CA GLU A 108 -45.03 73.90 -82.81
C GLU A 108 -45.00 72.37 -83.00
N HIS A 109 -45.61 71.94 -84.10
CA HIS A 109 -45.87 70.56 -84.49
C HIS A 109 -44.74 69.90 -85.29
N HIS A 110 -44.39 68.65 -84.98
CA HIS A 110 -43.81 67.71 -85.95
C HIS A 110 -44.49 66.32 -85.90
N PRO A 111 -44.68 65.64 -87.03
CA PRO A 111 -45.74 64.63 -87.21
C PRO A 111 -45.38 63.24 -86.68
N VAL A 112 -46.05 62.83 -85.61
CA VAL A 112 -46.02 61.48 -85.03
C VAL A 112 -46.93 60.54 -85.81
N ARG A 113 -46.51 60.05 -86.98
CA ARG A 113 -47.23 58.95 -87.68
C ARG A 113 -46.37 57.80 -88.23
N ALA A 114 -45.05 57.82 -88.05
CA ALA A 114 -44.15 56.72 -88.48
C ALA A 114 -43.48 55.93 -87.31
N LEU A 115 -43.45 56.45 -86.09
CA LEU A 115 -42.76 55.81 -84.95
C LEU A 115 -43.59 54.72 -84.24
N PHE A 116 -44.92 54.71 -84.39
CA PHE A 116 -45.78 53.77 -83.65
C PHE A 116 -45.75 52.34 -84.20
N LYS A 117 -45.47 52.17 -85.51
CA LYS A 117 -45.39 50.82 -86.12
C LYS A 117 -44.06 50.12 -85.82
N TRP A 118 -42.94 50.84 -85.78
CA TRP A 118 -41.64 50.26 -85.42
C TRP A 118 -41.49 49.99 -83.92
N SER A 119 -42.14 50.78 -83.06
CA SER A 119 -42.17 50.52 -81.62
C SER A 119 -42.91 49.21 -81.27
N PHE A 120 -44.04 48.91 -81.94
CA PHE A 120 -44.77 47.66 -81.73
C PHE A 120 -43.98 46.41 -82.18
N PHE A 121 -43.31 46.46 -83.34
CA PHE A 121 -42.45 45.36 -83.80
C PHE A 121 -41.18 45.21 -82.95
N GLY A 122 -40.60 46.31 -82.46
CA GLY A 122 -39.44 46.27 -81.55
C GLY A 122 -39.77 45.67 -80.18
N VAL A 123 -40.91 46.06 -79.59
CA VAL A 123 -41.39 45.47 -78.33
C VAL A 123 -41.81 44.01 -78.52
N ALA A 124 -42.47 43.66 -79.63
CA ALA A 124 -42.82 42.27 -79.94
C ALA A 124 -41.58 41.38 -80.16
N PHE A 125 -40.52 41.91 -80.80
CA PHE A 125 -39.25 41.21 -80.96
C PHE A 125 -38.53 41.03 -79.62
N LEU A 126 -38.51 42.05 -78.76
CA LEU A 126 -37.97 41.94 -77.40
C LEU A 126 -38.72 40.91 -76.55
N LEU A 127 -40.05 40.90 -76.58
CA LEU A 127 -40.87 39.90 -75.89
C LEU A 127 -40.65 38.49 -76.45
N LEU A 128 -40.47 38.35 -77.77
CA LEU A 128 -40.15 37.07 -78.40
C LEU A 128 -38.76 36.57 -77.98
N CYS A 129 -37.75 37.44 -77.92
CA CYS A 129 -36.41 37.09 -77.43
C CYS A 129 -36.41 36.71 -75.95
N LEU A 130 -37.17 37.42 -75.09
CA LEU A 130 -37.34 37.08 -73.68
C LEU A 130 -38.10 35.75 -73.52
N PHE A 131 -39.11 35.49 -74.34
CA PHE A 131 -39.86 34.24 -74.33
C PHE A 131 -39.00 33.06 -74.80
N LEU A 132 -38.26 33.21 -75.91
CA LEU A 132 -37.33 32.21 -76.41
C LEU A 132 -36.17 31.96 -75.43
N GLY A 133 -35.62 33.01 -74.83
CA GLY A 133 -34.59 32.91 -73.80
C GLY A 133 -35.10 32.23 -72.52
N SER A 134 -36.33 32.51 -72.11
CA SER A 134 -36.98 31.81 -70.99
C SER A 134 -37.22 30.33 -71.30
N LEU A 135 -37.71 30.00 -72.50
CA LEU A 135 -37.88 28.61 -72.92
C LEU A 135 -36.53 27.87 -73.01
N TYR A 136 -35.49 28.52 -73.53
CA TYR A 136 -34.16 27.93 -73.61
C TYR A 136 -33.56 27.73 -72.22
N GLY A 137 -33.64 28.72 -71.34
CA GLY A 137 -33.16 28.63 -69.95
C GLY A 137 -33.98 27.68 -69.07
N ILE A 138 -35.26 27.42 -69.38
CA ILE A 138 -36.04 26.36 -68.73
C ILE A 138 -35.58 24.99 -69.24
N ASN A 139 -35.24 24.86 -70.52
CA ASN A 139 -34.78 23.61 -71.10
C ASN A 139 -33.35 23.25 -70.67
N GLU A 140 -32.47 24.24 -70.54
CA GLU A 140 -31.11 24.11 -70.01
C GLU A 140 -31.14 23.68 -68.54
N ARG A 141 -31.92 24.37 -67.68
CA ARG A 141 -32.13 23.95 -66.28
C ARG A 141 -32.72 22.54 -66.15
N ARG A 142 -33.59 22.13 -67.08
CA ARG A 142 -34.11 20.75 -67.13
C ARG A 142 -33.06 19.75 -67.59
N SER A 143 -32.10 20.15 -68.41
CA SER A 143 -30.98 19.30 -68.81
C SER A 143 -30.00 19.13 -67.64
N ASP A 144 -29.65 20.23 -66.97
CA ASP A 144 -28.74 20.22 -65.83
C ASP A 144 -29.32 19.43 -64.67
N ALA A 145 -30.60 19.65 -64.32
CA ALA A 145 -31.29 18.87 -63.30
C ALA A 145 -31.36 17.37 -63.62
N LYS A 146 -31.41 16.98 -64.90
CA LYS A 146 -31.35 15.57 -65.30
C LYS A 146 -29.95 14.99 -65.14
N GLN A 147 -28.91 15.75 -65.45
CA GLN A 147 -27.52 15.31 -65.26
C GLN A 147 -27.20 15.14 -63.78
N GLU A 148 -27.58 16.12 -62.96
CA GLU A 148 -27.44 16.07 -61.50
C GLU A 148 -28.24 14.90 -60.88
N ALA A 149 -29.47 14.65 -61.37
CA ALA A 149 -30.23 13.48 -60.95
C ALA A 149 -29.53 12.15 -61.27
N VAL A 150 -28.84 12.06 -62.42
CA VAL A 150 -28.07 10.86 -62.80
C VAL A 150 -26.84 10.68 -61.90
N GLU A 151 -26.11 11.76 -61.58
CA GLU A 151 -24.95 11.70 -60.67
C GLU A 151 -25.35 11.26 -59.26
N LEU A 152 -26.44 11.82 -58.73
CA LEU A 152 -27.00 11.42 -57.45
C LEU A 152 -27.48 9.96 -57.46
N PHE A 153 -28.03 9.49 -58.58
CA PHE A 153 -28.41 8.09 -58.74
C PHE A 153 -27.19 7.16 -58.76
N GLU A 154 -26.13 7.50 -59.50
CA GLU A 154 -24.89 6.72 -59.54
C GLU A 154 -24.21 6.64 -58.17
N THR A 155 -24.20 7.76 -57.44
CA THR A 155 -23.72 7.82 -56.05
C THR A 155 -24.58 6.96 -55.13
N GLY A 156 -25.90 7.07 -55.25
CA GLY A 156 -26.86 6.23 -54.52
C GLY A 156 -26.65 4.74 -54.79
N ALA A 157 -26.40 4.34 -56.05
CA ALA A 157 -26.12 2.96 -56.43
C ALA A 157 -24.83 2.44 -55.79
N ALA A 158 -23.75 3.22 -55.82
CA ALA A 158 -22.50 2.86 -55.17
C ALA A 158 -22.67 2.69 -53.64
N LEU A 159 -23.49 3.53 -53.01
CA LEU A 159 -23.81 3.43 -51.59
C LEU A 159 -24.67 2.19 -51.26
N VAL A 160 -25.62 1.81 -52.13
CA VAL A 160 -26.35 0.53 -51.99
C VAL A 160 -25.39 -0.67 -52.08
N ASP A 161 -24.42 -0.62 -53.00
CA ASP A 161 -23.41 -1.67 -53.14
C ASP A 161 -22.43 -1.72 -51.95
N ALA A 162 -22.14 -0.57 -51.35
CA ALA A 162 -21.35 -0.45 -50.12
C ALA A 162 -22.11 -0.83 -48.84
N GLY A 163 -23.44 -1.04 -48.92
CA GLY A 163 -24.29 -1.36 -47.77
C GLY A 163 -24.63 -0.15 -46.87
N GLU A 164 -24.38 1.07 -47.33
CA GLU A 164 -24.72 2.33 -46.65
C GLU A 164 -26.12 2.80 -47.07
N TYR A 165 -27.14 2.03 -46.69
CA TYR A 165 -28.50 2.19 -47.21
C TYR A 165 -29.15 3.54 -46.87
N GLU A 166 -28.89 4.11 -45.69
CA GLU A 166 -29.44 5.40 -45.26
C GLU A 166 -28.92 6.56 -46.12
N LEU A 167 -27.62 6.56 -46.44
CA LEU A 167 -27.01 7.54 -47.32
C LEU A 167 -27.43 7.34 -48.77
N ALA A 168 -27.59 6.08 -49.20
CA ALA A 168 -28.13 5.75 -50.51
C ALA A 168 -29.56 6.30 -50.68
N ILE A 169 -30.44 6.07 -49.70
CA ILE A 169 -31.82 6.56 -49.68
C ILE A 169 -31.86 8.09 -49.79
N ALA A 170 -30.98 8.81 -49.09
CA ALA A 170 -30.91 10.27 -49.19
C ALA A 170 -30.55 10.75 -50.61
N ASN A 171 -29.53 10.17 -51.24
CA ASN A 171 -29.11 10.51 -52.60
C ASN A 171 -30.17 10.15 -53.64
N LEU A 172 -30.83 8.99 -53.50
CA LEU A 172 -31.88 8.54 -54.41
C LEU A 172 -33.15 9.39 -54.30
N ASN A 173 -33.53 9.80 -53.10
CA ASN A 173 -34.63 10.75 -52.89
C ASN A 173 -34.35 12.10 -53.54
N GLU A 174 -33.12 12.60 -53.46
CA GLU A 174 -32.73 13.84 -54.12
C GLU A 174 -32.75 13.71 -55.65
N ALA A 175 -32.26 12.58 -56.19
CA ALA A 175 -32.37 12.26 -57.62
C ALA A 175 -33.83 12.23 -58.11
N ILE A 176 -34.74 11.63 -57.33
CA ILE A 176 -36.18 11.60 -57.60
C ILE A 176 -36.79 13.00 -57.50
N ARG A 177 -36.31 13.86 -56.59
CA ARG A 177 -36.77 15.25 -56.46
C ARG A 177 -36.46 16.07 -57.71
N LEU A 178 -35.28 15.87 -58.30
CA LEU A 178 -34.84 16.55 -59.52
C LEU A 178 -35.51 15.98 -60.78
N GLN A 179 -35.72 14.65 -60.83
CA GLN A 179 -36.42 13.98 -61.91
C GLN A 179 -37.49 13.00 -61.36
N PRO A 180 -38.74 13.46 -61.18
CA PRO A 180 -39.81 12.63 -60.58
C PRO A 180 -40.12 11.33 -61.33
N GLU A 181 -39.88 11.30 -62.65
CA GLU A 181 -40.12 10.14 -63.52
C GLU A 181 -38.88 9.22 -63.66
N PHE A 182 -37.85 9.39 -62.83
CA PHE A 182 -36.62 8.58 -62.92
C PHE A 182 -36.84 7.16 -62.39
N ALA A 183 -37.35 6.28 -63.24
CA ALA A 183 -37.77 4.92 -62.89
C ALA A 183 -36.66 4.09 -62.21
N ALA A 184 -35.40 4.24 -62.64
CA ALA A 184 -34.28 3.51 -62.05
C ALA A 184 -34.01 3.93 -60.59
N ALA A 185 -34.12 5.23 -60.28
CA ALA A 185 -33.94 5.73 -58.91
C ALA A 185 -35.04 5.23 -57.97
N HIS A 186 -36.30 5.18 -58.43
CA HIS A 186 -37.41 4.60 -57.65
C HIS A 186 -37.20 3.11 -57.34
N GLN A 187 -36.71 2.33 -58.30
CA GLN A 187 -36.43 0.91 -58.11
C GLN A 187 -35.30 0.68 -57.10
N LEU A 188 -34.23 1.46 -57.22
CA LEU A 188 -33.08 1.34 -56.34
C LEU A 188 -33.38 1.86 -54.93
N LEU A 189 -34.24 2.87 -54.80
CA LEU A 189 -34.74 3.35 -53.50
C LEU A 189 -35.50 2.24 -52.78
N ALA A 190 -36.45 1.60 -53.46
CA ALA A 190 -37.22 0.49 -52.88
C ALA A 190 -36.31 -0.69 -52.46
N LEU A 191 -35.24 -0.96 -53.22
CA LEU A 191 -34.24 -1.95 -52.85
C LEU A 191 -33.44 -1.52 -51.61
N ALA A 192 -33.02 -0.26 -51.55
CA ALA A 192 -32.28 0.29 -50.42
C ALA A 192 -33.11 0.28 -49.13
N GLU A 193 -34.39 0.68 -49.21
CA GLU A 193 -35.35 0.61 -48.10
C GLU A 193 -35.57 -0.82 -47.62
N HIS A 194 -35.78 -1.77 -48.54
CA HIS A 194 -35.93 -3.18 -48.18
C HIS A 194 -34.69 -3.74 -47.47
N ARG A 195 -33.48 -3.43 -47.97
CA ARG A 195 -32.23 -3.88 -47.36
C ARG A 195 -31.95 -3.20 -46.02
N LEU A 196 -32.39 -1.95 -45.86
CA LEU A 196 -32.33 -1.24 -44.58
C LEU A 196 -33.25 -1.91 -43.55
N ASP A 197 -34.49 -2.22 -43.93
CA ASP A 197 -35.44 -2.94 -43.10
C ASP A 197 -34.90 -4.34 -42.73
N GLU A 198 -34.34 -5.09 -43.70
CA GLU A 198 -33.67 -6.37 -43.44
C GLU A 198 -32.47 -6.24 -42.49
N ARG A 199 -31.68 -5.15 -42.58
CA ARG A 199 -30.57 -4.88 -41.65
C ARG A 199 -31.06 -4.53 -40.25
N GLN A 200 -32.19 -3.84 -40.14
CA GLN A 200 -32.81 -3.49 -38.86
C GLN A 200 -33.52 -4.69 -38.21
N LEU A 201 -34.04 -5.62 -39.03
CA LEU A 201 -34.68 -6.87 -38.62
C LEU A 201 -33.67 -7.99 -38.38
N ALA A 202 -32.48 -7.93 -38.98
CA ALA A 202 -31.38 -8.79 -38.62
C ALA A 202 -31.11 -8.58 -37.12
N PRO A 203 -31.05 -9.64 -36.31
CA PRO A 203 -30.54 -9.51 -34.97
C PRO A 203 -29.19 -8.82 -35.11
N GLN A 204 -29.05 -7.60 -34.55
CA GLN A 204 -27.72 -7.10 -34.23
C GLN A 204 -27.07 -8.28 -33.52
N ALA A 205 -26.01 -8.85 -34.09
CA ALA A 205 -25.26 -9.87 -33.41
C ALA A 205 -24.83 -9.20 -32.11
N ALA A 206 -25.55 -9.47 -31.01
CA ALA A 206 -25.04 -9.22 -29.70
C ALA A 206 -23.67 -9.87 -29.73
N SER A 207 -22.62 -9.08 -29.47
CA SER A 207 -21.29 -9.64 -29.26
C SER A 207 -21.50 -10.88 -28.40
N PRO A 208 -21.03 -12.06 -28.83
CA PRO A 208 -21.28 -13.28 -28.06
C PRO A 208 -20.90 -12.97 -26.63
N THR A 209 -21.81 -13.25 -25.68
CA THR A 209 -21.45 -13.17 -24.26
C THR A 209 -20.15 -13.95 -24.12
N PRO A 210 -19.09 -13.34 -23.57
CA PRO A 210 -17.79 -14.00 -23.52
C PRO A 210 -17.97 -15.37 -22.87
N SER A 211 -17.39 -16.40 -23.47
CA SER A 211 -17.36 -17.73 -22.87
C SER A 211 -16.75 -17.68 -21.46
N ASP A 212 -17.04 -18.67 -20.63
CA ASP A 212 -16.49 -18.73 -19.27
C ASP A 212 -14.95 -18.64 -19.27
N ASP A 213 -14.28 -19.26 -20.26
CA ASP A 213 -12.84 -19.17 -20.45
C ASP A 213 -12.38 -17.75 -20.85
N GLU A 214 -13.12 -17.06 -21.72
CA GLU A 214 -12.83 -15.66 -22.08
C GLU A 214 -13.05 -14.70 -20.91
N GLN A 215 -14.08 -14.94 -20.07
CA GLN A 215 -14.32 -14.15 -18.86
C GLN A 215 -13.20 -14.37 -17.82
N ALA A 216 -12.76 -15.61 -17.64
CA ALA A 216 -11.65 -15.94 -16.75
C ALA A 216 -10.32 -15.33 -17.24
N GLU A 217 -10.05 -15.34 -18.55
CA GLU A 217 -8.87 -14.70 -19.12
C GLU A 217 -8.86 -13.18 -18.86
N LEU A 218 -10.02 -12.51 -19.01
CA LEU A 218 -10.14 -11.08 -18.71
C LEU A 218 -9.90 -10.79 -17.22
N LEU A 219 -10.48 -11.57 -16.31
CA LEU A 219 -10.24 -11.42 -14.88
C LEU A 219 -8.77 -11.63 -14.50
N PHE A 220 -8.09 -12.57 -15.17
CA PHE A 220 -6.67 -12.82 -14.93
C PHE A 220 -5.82 -11.65 -15.42
N ALA A 221 -6.12 -11.10 -16.59
CA ALA A 221 -5.44 -9.93 -17.13
C ALA A 221 -5.64 -8.68 -16.24
N ASP A 222 -6.86 -8.48 -15.72
CA ASP A 222 -7.17 -7.40 -14.78
C ASP A 222 -6.42 -7.58 -13.45
N GLY A 223 -6.41 -8.79 -12.89
CA GLY A 223 -5.64 -9.13 -11.69
C GLY A 223 -4.14 -8.94 -11.87
N ALA A 224 -3.58 -9.36 -13.00
CA ALA A 224 -2.16 -9.16 -13.33
C ALA A 224 -1.81 -7.68 -13.52
N THR A 225 -2.72 -6.88 -14.10
CA THR A 225 -2.56 -5.43 -14.20
C THR A 225 -2.55 -4.79 -12.82
N ALA A 226 -3.51 -5.14 -11.96
CA ALA A 226 -3.56 -4.67 -10.58
C ALA A 226 -2.30 -5.03 -9.78
N LEU A 227 -1.73 -6.23 -9.97
CA LEU A 227 -0.43 -6.60 -9.38
C LEU A 227 0.71 -5.69 -9.83
N ASN A 228 0.80 -5.41 -11.14
CA ASN A 228 1.85 -4.54 -11.67
C ASN A 228 1.71 -3.10 -11.17
N ASP A 229 0.46 -2.64 -11.01
CA ASP A 229 0.12 -1.31 -10.49
C ASP A 229 0.24 -1.21 -8.96
N ARG A 230 0.62 -2.31 -8.28
CA ARG A 230 0.65 -2.43 -6.81
C ARG A 230 -0.71 -2.22 -6.13
N ALA A 231 -1.80 -2.38 -6.87
CA ALA A 231 -3.16 -2.32 -6.36
C ALA A 231 -3.53 -3.68 -5.73
N TRP A 232 -2.88 -4.05 -4.62
CA TRP A 232 -2.95 -5.41 -4.06
C TRP A 232 -4.37 -5.85 -3.70
N SER A 233 -5.16 -4.96 -3.11
CA SER A 233 -6.56 -5.23 -2.76
C SER A 233 -7.43 -5.57 -3.98
N GLN A 234 -7.21 -4.88 -5.11
CA GLN A 234 -7.91 -5.16 -6.37
C GLN A 234 -7.41 -6.48 -6.97
N ALA A 235 -6.09 -6.73 -6.98
CA ALA A 235 -5.52 -7.98 -7.44
C ALA A 235 -6.09 -9.18 -6.67
N ILE A 236 -6.10 -9.12 -5.33
CA ILE A 236 -6.71 -10.13 -4.45
C ILE A 236 -8.16 -10.38 -4.85
N THR A 237 -8.94 -9.32 -5.04
CA THR A 237 -10.35 -9.43 -5.45
C THR A 237 -10.52 -10.19 -6.77
N PHE A 238 -9.71 -9.88 -7.78
CA PHE A 238 -9.78 -10.57 -9.08
C PHE A 238 -9.36 -12.04 -8.97
N PHE A 239 -8.26 -12.35 -8.28
CA PHE A 239 -7.79 -13.73 -8.16
C PHE A 239 -8.67 -14.59 -7.24
N GLU A 240 -9.25 -14.04 -6.18
CA GLU A 240 -10.25 -14.75 -5.38
C GLU A 240 -11.51 -15.05 -6.18
N ARG A 241 -11.94 -14.11 -7.01
CA ARG A 241 -13.06 -14.33 -7.92
C ARG A 241 -12.75 -15.45 -8.92
N LEU A 242 -11.54 -15.48 -9.48
CA LEU A 242 -11.09 -16.58 -10.35
C LEU A 242 -11.10 -17.92 -9.62
N ARG A 243 -10.53 -17.99 -8.42
CA ARG A 243 -10.50 -19.21 -7.60
C ARG A 243 -11.91 -19.72 -7.27
N ASN A 244 -12.88 -18.82 -7.04
CA ASN A 244 -14.24 -19.17 -6.63
C ASN A 244 -15.19 -19.45 -7.80
N GLU A 245 -15.15 -18.65 -8.85
CA GLU A 245 -16.06 -18.76 -10.00
C GLU A 245 -15.53 -19.70 -11.08
N TYR A 246 -14.20 -19.79 -11.25
CA TYR A 246 -13.53 -20.55 -12.32
C TYR A 246 -12.42 -21.47 -11.78
N PRO A 247 -12.72 -22.43 -10.88
CA PRO A 247 -11.71 -23.19 -10.12
C PRO A 247 -10.76 -24.06 -10.97
N SER A 248 -11.10 -24.37 -12.23
CA SER A 248 -10.23 -25.12 -13.15
C SER A 248 -9.37 -24.23 -14.04
N TYR A 249 -9.62 -22.92 -14.07
CA TYR A 249 -8.86 -21.99 -14.89
C TYR A 249 -7.52 -21.69 -14.22
N ARG A 250 -6.44 -22.19 -14.82
CA ARG A 250 -5.03 -21.93 -14.43
C ARG A 250 -4.83 -21.88 -12.90
N SER A 251 -5.37 -22.86 -12.17
CA SER A 251 -5.46 -22.86 -10.71
C SER A 251 -4.13 -22.50 -10.04
N ASP A 252 -3.04 -23.11 -10.50
CA ASP A 252 -1.72 -22.95 -9.92
C ASP A 252 -1.17 -21.53 -10.13
N GLU A 253 -1.41 -20.93 -11.30
CA GLU A 253 -1.02 -19.54 -11.59
C GLU A 253 -1.86 -18.55 -10.78
N VAL A 254 -3.16 -18.82 -10.62
CA VAL A 254 -4.07 -17.98 -9.83
C VAL A 254 -3.72 -18.03 -8.34
N GLU A 255 -3.44 -19.20 -7.80
CA GLU A 255 -3.02 -19.36 -6.40
C GLU A 255 -1.69 -18.69 -6.12
N GLU A 256 -0.71 -18.84 -7.01
CA GLU A 256 0.59 -18.15 -6.88
C GLU A 256 0.43 -16.63 -6.98
N ALA A 257 -0.37 -16.13 -7.93
CA ALA A 257 -0.62 -14.70 -8.07
C ALA A 257 -1.38 -14.12 -6.87
N LEU A 258 -2.36 -14.85 -6.33
CA LEU A 258 -3.07 -14.48 -5.10
C LEU A 258 -2.13 -14.46 -3.89
N PHE A 259 -1.24 -15.45 -3.78
CA PHE A 259 -0.23 -15.49 -2.73
C PHE A 259 0.69 -14.27 -2.77
N VAL A 260 1.20 -13.91 -3.97
CA VAL A 260 2.01 -12.70 -4.16
C VAL A 260 1.24 -11.45 -3.77
N ALA A 261 -0.03 -11.33 -4.19
CA ALA A 261 -0.87 -10.19 -3.86
C ALA A 261 -1.10 -10.05 -2.35
N LEU A 262 -1.41 -11.15 -1.65
CA LEU A 262 -1.64 -11.18 -0.20
C LEU A 262 -0.38 -10.83 0.58
N ARG A 263 0.77 -11.43 0.25
CA ARG A 263 2.04 -11.11 0.92
C ARG A 263 2.42 -9.64 0.72
N SER A 264 2.27 -9.11 -0.49
CA SER A 264 2.56 -7.71 -0.77
C SER A 264 1.58 -6.75 -0.08
N ALA A 265 0.29 -7.12 0.02
CA ALA A 265 -0.69 -6.36 0.77
C ALA A 265 -0.39 -6.37 2.28
N ALA A 266 0.09 -7.49 2.82
CA ALA A 266 0.52 -7.58 4.22
C ALA A 266 1.72 -6.67 4.51
N ASP A 267 2.71 -6.66 3.61
CA ASP A 267 3.89 -5.80 3.74
C ASP A 267 3.48 -4.31 3.71
N GLU A 268 2.64 -3.89 2.75
CA GLU A 268 2.11 -2.51 2.70
C GLU A 268 1.29 -2.16 3.94
N ALA A 269 0.46 -3.09 4.43
CA ALA A 269 -0.32 -2.87 5.66
C ALA A 269 0.58 -2.71 6.90
N ILE A 270 1.75 -3.35 6.95
CA ILE A 270 2.73 -3.12 8.02
C ILE A 270 3.37 -1.74 7.88
N ASP A 271 3.75 -1.35 6.66
CA ASP A 271 4.33 -0.01 6.41
C ASP A 271 3.34 1.13 6.73
N ASP A 272 2.04 0.87 6.60
CA ASP A 272 0.94 1.80 6.89
C ASP A 272 0.41 1.73 8.35
N ASP A 273 1.09 1.01 9.25
CA ASP A 273 0.69 0.80 10.66
C ASP A 273 -0.69 0.12 10.85
N GLN A 274 -1.12 -0.70 9.88
CA GLN A 274 -2.39 -1.42 9.90
C GLN A 274 -2.22 -2.88 10.33
N ALA A 275 -1.82 -3.10 11.58
CA ALA A 275 -1.50 -4.42 12.13
C ALA A 275 -2.60 -5.49 11.93
N GLU A 276 -3.88 -5.12 12.12
CA GLU A 276 -5.00 -6.07 11.98
C GLU A 276 -5.17 -6.53 10.52
N THR A 277 -5.11 -5.57 9.60
CA THR A 277 -5.18 -5.83 8.16
C THR A 277 -4.00 -6.68 7.70
N ALA A 278 -2.79 -6.37 8.20
CA ALA A 278 -1.60 -7.16 7.92
C ALA A 278 -1.75 -8.62 8.37
N LEU A 279 -2.29 -8.85 9.59
CA LEU A 279 -2.49 -10.20 10.11
C LEU A 279 -3.48 -11.00 9.26
N ASP A 280 -4.61 -10.41 8.84
CA ASP A 280 -5.56 -11.06 7.93
C ASP A 280 -4.88 -11.54 6.63
N TYR A 281 -4.11 -10.65 5.99
CA TYR A 281 -3.42 -10.98 4.75
C TYR A 281 -2.34 -12.06 4.95
N VAL A 282 -1.57 -12.00 6.04
CA VAL A 282 -0.57 -13.03 6.38
C VAL A 282 -1.24 -14.39 6.60
N GLU A 283 -2.35 -14.44 7.33
CA GLU A 283 -3.08 -15.69 7.59
C GLU A 283 -3.62 -16.30 6.30
N ARG A 284 -4.24 -15.49 5.45
CA ARG A 284 -4.73 -15.94 4.14
C ARG A 284 -3.60 -16.39 3.20
N ALA A 285 -2.43 -15.76 3.28
CA ALA A 285 -1.26 -16.20 2.52
C ALA A 285 -0.72 -17.55 3.06
N LEU A 286 -0.77 -17.78 4.38
CA LEU A 286 -0.41 -19.05 5.01
C LEU A 286 -1.42 -20.18 4.70
N GLU A 287 -2.68 -19.86 4.41
CA GLU A 287 -3.63 -20.87 3.91
C GLU A 287 -3.21 -21.43 2.55
N LEU A 288 -2.59 -20.61 1.70
CA LEU A 288 -2.04 -21.02 0.39
C LEU A 288 -0.69 -21.74 0.54
N GLN A 289 0.17 -21.25 1.43
CA GLN A 289 1.51 -21.83 1.67
C GLN A 289 1.78 -22.06 3.16
N PRO A 290 1.26 -23.16 3.76
CA PRO A 290 1.38 -23.41 5.21
C PRO A 290 2.81 -23.60 5.71
N ASP A 291 3.72 -24.07 4.86
CA ASP A 291 5.12 -24.34 5.20
C ASP A 291 6.03 -23.10 5.02
N ASN A 292 5.44 -21.94 4.68
CA ASN A 292 6.20 -20.70 4.46
C ASN A 292 6.71 -20.13 5.79
N ARG A 293 7.98 -20.42 6.11
CA ARG A 293 8.64 -19.97 7.34
C ARG A 293 8.65 -18.44 7.49
N SER A 294 8.85 -17.69 6.40
CA SER A 294 8.91 -16.22 6.46
C SER A 294 7.57 -15.62 6.87
N LEU A 295 6.46 -16.16 6.35
CA LEU A 295 5.13 -15.73 6.76
C LEU A 295 4.76 -16.20 8.17
N ALA A 296 5.22 -17.38 8.59
CA ALA A 296 5.05 -17.84 9.97
C ALA A 296 5.78 -16.93 10.97
N GLU A 297 7.00 -16.49 10.63
CA GLU A 297 7.76 -15.50 11.40
C GLU A 297 7.05 -14.14 11.43
N ARG A 298 6.56 -13.65 10.28
CA ARG A 298 5.77 -12.41 10.19
C ARG A 298 4.49 -12.46 11.04
N LYS A 299 3.78 -13.58 11.01
CA LYS A 299 2.61 -13.83 11.86
C LYS A 299 2.97 -13.76 13.35
N ALA A 300 4.05 -14.43 13.76
CA ALA A 300 4.50 -14.42 15.14
C ALA A 300 4.90 -13.01 15.62
N GLN A 301 5.47 -12.17 14.74
CA GLN A 301 5.74 -10.76 15.05
C GLN A 301 4.46 -9.95 15.28
N LEU A 302 3.44 -10.12 14.41
CA LEU A 302 2.14 -9.47 14.58
C LEU A 302 1.42 -9.93 15.85
N GLU A 303 1.42 -11.24 16.15
CA GLU A 303 0.87 -11.77 17.39
C GLU A 303 1.58 -11.20 18.62
N LEU A 304 2.92 -11.11 18.59
CA LEU A 304 3.72 -10.51 19.66
C LEU A 304 3.40 -9.02 19.85
N TYR A 305 3.17 -8.29 18.75
CA TYR A 305 2.74 -6.91 18.77
C TYR A 305 1.37 -6.76 19.45
N PHE A 306 0.37 -7.57 19.06
CA PHE A 306 -0.95 -7.55 19.69
C PHE A 306 -0.92 -7.92 21.18
N GLU A 307 -0.12 -8.92 21.57
CA GLU A 307 0.09 -9.23 22.99
C GLU A 307 0.69 -8.04 23.76
N GLY A 308 1.59 -7.28 23.14
CA GLY A 308 2.14 -6.05 23.71
C GLY A 308 1.08 -4.96 23.88
N ILE A 309 0.21 -4.76 22.88
CA ILE A 309 -0.88 -3.77 22.92
C ILE A 309 -1.89 -4.14 24.00
N GLU A 310 -2.33 -5.40 24.08
CA GLU A 310 -3.22 -5.88 25.14
C GLU A 310 -2.60 -5.66 26.53
N ALA A 311 -1.31 -5.94 26.68
CA ALA A 311 -0.59 -5.70 27.93
C ALA A 311 -0.50 -4.21 28.29
N LEU A 312 -0.41 -3.30 27.32
CA LEU A 312 -0.47 -1.85 27.57
C LEU A 312 -1.85 -1.43 28.07
N GLU A 313 -2.93 -1.94 27.45
CA GLU A 313 -4.30 -1.64 27.86
C GLU A 313 -4.61 -2.12 29.28
N ASP A 314 -4.04 -3.27 29.66
CA ASP A 314 -4.15 -3.84 31.00
C ASP A 314 -3.20 -3.21 32.04
N GLU A 315 -2.42 -2.18 31.66
CA GLU A 315 -1.35 -1.56 32.47
C GLU A 315 -0.32 -2.60 32.97
N ALA A 316 -0.16 -3.71 32.24
CA ALA A 316 0.78 -4.79 32.52
C ALA A 316 2.16 -4.45 31.96
N TRP A 317 2.76 -3.35 32.45
CA TRP A 317 3.95 -2.70 31.88
C TRP A 317 5.13 -3.64 31.65
N GLU A 318 5.43 -4.54 32.59
CA GLU A 318 6.53 -5.50 32.45
C GLU A 318 6.32 -6.42 31.24
N THR A 319 5.08 -6.85 31.01
CA THR A 319 4.73 -7.72 29.88
C THR A 319 4.81 -6.95 28.57
N ALA A 320 4.24 -5.74 28.52
CA ALA A 320 4.32 -4.87 27.35
C ALA A 320 5.79 -4.57 26.96
N ILE A 321 6.62 -4.20 27.94
CA ILE A 321 8.07 -3.99 27.74
C ILE A 321 8.71 -5.24 27.18
N GLU A 322 8.46 -6.43 27.74
CA GLU A 322 9.06 -7.68 27.24
C GLU A 322 8.70 -7.94 25.77
N ARG A 323 7.42 -7.77 25.41
CA ARG A 323 6.91 -8.00 24.05
C ARG A 323 7.49 -7.01 23.05
N PHE A 324 7.32 -5.71 23.27
CA PHE A 324 7.81 -4.69 22.36
C PHE A 324 9.32 -4.61 22.31
N ARG A 325 10.02 -4.90 23.41
CA ARG A 325 11.49 -4.96 23.40
C ARG A 325 11.98 -6.11 22.53
N THR A 326 11.35 -7.27 22.64
CA THR A 326 11.69 -8.44 21.81
C THR A 326 11.48 -8.11 20.34
N LEU A 327 10.37 -7.45 20.02
CA LEU A 327 10.05 -7.02 18.66
C LEU A 327 11.03 -5.95 18.16
N TYR A 328 11.29 -4.89 18.92
CA TYR A 328 12.23 -3.81 18.57
C TYR A 328 13.65 -4.30 18.28
N PHE A 329 14.16 -5.25 19.06
CA PHE A 329 15.51 -5.81 18.82
C PHE A 329 15.54 -6.84 17.70
N THR A 330 14.37 -7.34 17.26
CA THR A 330 14.26 -8.23 16.10
C THR A 330 14.11 -7.42 14.81
N ASP A 331 13.22 -6.44 14.83
CA ASP A 331 12.88 -5.55 13.73
C ASP A 331 12.43 -4.20 14.32
N ALA A 332 13.34 -3.22 14.29
CA ALA A 332 13.10 -1.91 14.88
C ALA A 332 12.16 -1.03 14.06
N GLU A 333 11.94 -1.37 12.78
CA GLU A 333 11.05 -0.66 11.85
C GLU A 333 9.67 -1.34 11.75
N PHE A 334 9.42 -2.37 12.56
CA PHE A 334 8.16 -3.08 12.55
C PHE A 334 7.05 -2.24 13.18
N LEU A 335 6.13 -1.75 12.34
CA LEU A 335 5.05 -0.85 12.76
C LEU A 335 5.62 0.33 13.59
N ASP A 336 4.89 0.75 14.61
CA ASP A 336 5.27 1.76 15.59
C ASP A 336 5.95 1.17 16.85
N VAL A 337 6.63 0.01 16.74
CA VAL A 337 7.19 -0.71 17.91
C VAL A 337 8.10 0.14 18.80
N GLN A 338 8.86 1.08 18.22
CA GLN A 338 9.70 1.99 19.00
C GLN A 338 8.86 2.92 19.88
N GLU A 339 7.75 3.43 19.36
CA GLU A 339 6.80 4.28 20.10
C GLU A 339 6.14 3.46 21.21
N GLN A 340 5.63 2.26 20.89
CA GLN A 340 5.01 1.37 21.88
C GLN A 340 5.97 0.96 23.00
N LEU A 341 7.24 0.72 22.69
CA LEU A 341 8.27 0.43 23.70
C LEU A 341 8.54 1.63 24.60
N VAL A 342 8.60 2.84 24.04
CA VAL A 342 8.75 4.08 24.82
C VAL A 342 7.55 4.26 25.75
N ASP A 343 6.34 4.12 25.23
CA ASP A 343 5.11 4.27 26.01
C ASP A 343 5.02 3.25 27.13
N SER A 344 5.48 2.01 26.91
CA SER A 344 5.56 0.97 27.94
C SER A 344 6.47 1.37 29.11
N TYR A 345 7.67 1.90 28.84
CA TYR A 345 8.57 2.37 29.91
C TYR A 345 8.06 3.65 30.58
N VAL A 346 7.42 4.54 29.83
CA VAL A 346 6.84 5.77 30.38
C VAL A 346 5.67 5.43 31.30
N GLY A 347 4.78 4.54 30.90
CA GLY A 347 3.65 4.05 31.72
C GLY A 347 4.13 3.35 33.00
N GLN A 348 5.17 2.52 32.90
CA GLN A 348 5.83 1.94 34.08
C GLN A 348 6.36 3.02 35.03
N GLY A 349 7.05 4.02 34.49
CA GLY A 349 7.57 5.14 35.27
C GLY A 349 6.45 5.96 35.95
N GLU A 350 5.31 6.14 35.29
CA GLU A 350 4.15 6.83 35.85
C GLU A 350 3.54 6.05 37.01
N ALA A 351 3.33 4.74 36.83
CA ALA A 351 2.81 3.87 37.89
C ALA A 351 3.74 3.85 39.12
N LEU A 352 5.06 3.78 38.92
CA LEU A 352 6.05 3.84 40.01
C LEU A 352 6.08 5.21 40.70
N THR A 353 5.90 6.30 39.95
CA THR A 353 5.72 7.65 40.51
C THR A 353 4.49 7.70 41.42
N ASP A 354 3.36 7.12 40.99
CA ASP A 354 2.13 7.06 41.80
C ASP A 354 2.29 6.21 43.07
N GLU A 355 3.19 5.22 43.05
CA GLU A 355 3.58 4.41 44.21
C GLU A 355 4.68 5.06 45.08
N GLU A 356 5.13 6.27 44.74
CA GLU A 356 6.26 6.98 45.38
C GLU A 356 7.60 6.21 45.30
N ALA A 357 7.73 5.28 44.35
CA ALA A 357 8.94 4.53 44.04
C ALA A 357 9.87 5.34 43.11
N TRP A 358 10.26 6.54 43.56
CA TRP A 358 10.91 7.56 42.73
C TRP A 358 12.18 7.11 42.00
N CYS A 359 12.99 6.27 42.65
CA CYS A 359 14.24 5.81 42.06
C CYS A 359 14.00 4.81 40.91
N ASP A 360 13.04 3.90 41.08
CA ASP A 360 12.66 2.93 40.04
C ASP A 360 11.93 3.64 38.89
N ALA A 361 11.11 4.66 39.21
CA ALA A 361 10.49 5.53 38.22
C ALA A 361 11.55 6.27 37.37
N ALA A 362 12.56 6.87 38.02
CA ALA A 362 13.67 7.53 37.33
C ALA A 362 14.44 6.55 36.42
N ASP A 363 14.66 5.31 36.85
CA ASP A 363 15.29 4.30 36.00
C ASP A 363 14.44 3.93 34.78
N SER A 364 13.12 3.85 34.92
CA SER A 364 12.20 3.58 33.82
C SER A 364 12.24 4.70 32.77
N TYR A 365 12.13 5.97 33.19
CA TYR A 365 12.24 7.11 32.27
C TYR A 365 13.61 7.21 31.60
N ARG A 366 14.69 6.91 32.34
CA ARG A 366 16.05 6.87 31.79
C ARG A 366 16.20 5.84 30.67
N VAL A 367 15.50 4.71 30.77
CA VAL A 367 15.47 3.71 29.70
C VAL A 367 14.65 4.20 28.52
N ALA A 368 13.49 4.81 28.73
CA ALA A 368 12.68 5.40 27.67
C ALA A 368 13.47 6.43 26.83
N LEU A 369 14.25 7.31 27.47
CA LEU A 369 15.12 8.29 26.81
C LEU A 369 16.23 7.69 25.94
N ARG A 370 16.43 6.37 25.95
CA ARG A 370 17.34 5.69 24.99
C ARG A 370 16.72 5.53 23.61
N TYR A 371 15.40 5.65 23.51
CA TYR A 371 14.60 5.40 22.32
C TYR A 371 13.83 6.65 21.86
N THR A 372 13.83 7.74 22.64
CA THR A 372 13.15 8.99 22.27
C THR A 372 13.90 10.23 22.76
N GLU A 373 13.76 11.34 22.04
CA GLU A 373 14.26 12.68 22.41
C GLU A 373 13.11 13.57 22.95
N SER A 374 12.25 12.99 23.80
CA SER A 374 11.07 13.69 24.32
C SER A 374 11.41 14.55 25.54
N VAL A 375 11.26 15.88 25.39
CA VAL A 375 11.41 16.86 26.48
C VAL A 375 10.47 16.54 27.66
N ARG A 376 9.28 16.00 27.38
CA ARG A 376 8.33 15.62 28.44
C ARG A 376 8.85 14.44 29.26
N VAL A 377 9.48 13.45 28.62
CA VAL A 377 10.08 12.31 29.31
C VAL A 377 11.32 12.74 30.09
N GLU A 378 12.11 13.67 29.53
CA GLU A 378 13.28 14.27 30.21
C GLU A 378 12.86 14.99 31.50
N GLN A 379 11.80 15.80 31.46
CA GLN A 379 11.26 16.46 32.66
C GLN A 379 10.83 15.46 33.73
N ARG A 380 10.14 14.38 33.34
CA ARG A 380 9.72 13.32 34.28
C ARG A 380 10.90 12.59 34.89
N PHE A 381 11.95 12.35 34.10
CA PHE A 381 13.19 11.78 34.57
C PHE A 381 13.87 12.69 35.62
N ASP A 382 13.98 13.99 35.33
CA ASP A 382 14.57 14.96 36.24
C ASP A 382 13.77 15.07 37.56
N ASP A 383 12.44 15.19 37.47
CA ASP A 383 11.54 15.26 38.62
C ASP A 383 11.64 14.00 39.51
N ALA A 384 11.58 12.81 38.90
CA ALA A 384 11.71 11.55 39.62
C ALA A 384 13.11 11.38 40.24
N THR A 385 14.15 11.87 39.58
CA THR A 385 15.53 11.86 40.11
C THR A 385 15.67 12.78 41.31
N GLU A 386 15.10 13.99 41.25
CA GLU A 386 15.08 14.92 42.39
C GLU A 386 14.39 14.28 43.61
N LEU A 387 13.19 13.74 43.42
CA LEU A 387 12.44 13.06 44.47
C LEU A 387 13.14 11.79 44.99
N CYS A 388 13.81 11.04 44.11
CA CYS A 388 14.65 9.92 44.52
C CYS A 388 15.80 10.37 45.43
N THR A 389 16.44 11.51 45.15
CA THR A 389 17.50 12.03 46.04
C THR A 389 16.95 12.54 47.37
N GLU A 390 15.75 13.13 47.38
CA GLU A 390 15.11 13.65 48.58
C GLU A 390 14.58 12.54 49.50
N PHE A 391 13.92 11.53 48.93
CA PHE A 391 13.18 10.51 49.68
C PHE A 391 13.78 9.09 49.61
N GLY A 392 14.64 8.79 48.63
CA GLY A 392 15.21 7.46 48.41
C GLY A 392 16.19 6.99 49.49
N ALA A 393 16.88 7.91 50.17
CA ALA A 393 17.77 7.56 51.28
C ALA A 393 17.03 7.18 52.57
N THR A 394 15.76 7.60 52.72
CA THR A 394 14.98 7.37 53.94
C THR A 394 14.34 5.97 54.03
N ALA A 395 14.14 5.28 52.90
CA ALA A 395 13.53 3.95 52.86
C ALA A 395 14.40 2.85 53.50
N LEU A 396 15.73 3.00 53.51
CA LEU A 396 16.65 2.03 54.13
C LEU A 396 16.68 2.08 55.67
N SER A 397 15.95 2.99 56.32
CA SER A 397 16.03 3.22 57.77
C SER A 397 14.86 2.67 58.58
N LEU A 398 13.79 2.18 57.94
CA LEU A 398 12.66 1.57 58.63
C LEU A 398 12.64 0.05 58.43
N THR A 399 13.55 -0.64 59.13
CA THR A 399 13.32 -2.06 59.44
C THR A 399 12.21 -2.10 60.51
N PRO A 400 10.99 -2.61 60.22
CA PRO A 400 10.08 -2.96 61.29
C PRO A 400 10.71 -4.10 62.09
N THR A 401 11.18 -3.79 63.29
CA THR A 401 11.60 -4.81 64.25
C THR A 401 10.36 -5.63 64.60
N LEU A 402 10.20 -6.80 63.98
CA LEU A 402 9.25 -7.82 64.40
C LEU A 402 9.56 -8.22 65.84
N THR A 403 8.92 -7.56 66.78
CA THR A 403 8.93 -7.96 68.19
C THR A 403 7.88 -9.05 68.36
N LEU A 404 8.33 -10.31 68.35
CA LEU A 404 7.52 -11.45 68.76
C LEU A 404 7.01 -11.22 70.19
N ARG A 405 5.75 -10.81 70.32
CA ARG A 405 5.05 -10.75 71.60
C ARG A 405 4.51 -12.15 71.89
N THR A 406 5.18 -12.89 72.77
CA THR A 406 4.67 -14.15 73.31
C THR A 406 3.34 -13.92 74.03
N THR A 407 2.27 -14.51 73.51
CA THR A 407 0.95 -14.56 74.15
C THR A 407 1.01 -15.46 75.39
N PRO A 408 0.56 -15.00 76.57
CA PRO A 408 0.46 -15.89 77.73
C PRO A 408 -0.75 -16.82 77.58
N THR A 409 -0.47 -18.12 77.72
CA THR A 409 -1.45 -19.20 77.86
C THR A 409 -2.34 -18.97 79.09
N ILE A 410 -3.65 -18.83 78.89
CA ILE A 410 -4.64 -18.99 79.96
C ILE A 410 -5.49 -20.21 79.62
N SER A 411 -5.29 -21.28 80.39
CA SER A 411 -6.22 -22.41 80.50
C SER A 411 -7.45 -21.96 81.28
N THR A 412 -8.64 -22.13 80.71
CA THR A 412 -9.86 -22.31 81.52
C THR A 412 -10.86 -23.19 80.80
N THR A 413 -11.03 -24.38 81.36
CA THR A 413 -12.06 -25.41 81.14
C THR A 413 -13.47 -24.86 81.41
N LEU A 414 -14.50 -25.32 80.68
CA LEU A 414 -15.86 -25.74 81.16
C LEU A 414 -16.87 -25.92 79.98
N PRO A 415 -18.03 -26.57 80.16
CA PRO A 415 -18.40 -27.78 79.41
C PRO A 415 -19.57 -27.61 78.42
N ILE A 416 -19.78 -28.69 77.65
CA ILE A 416 -20.83 -28.94 76.67
C ILE A 416 -22.21 -29.07 77.35
N THR A 417 -23.26 -28.44 76.81
CA THR A 417 -24.63 -29.04 76.73
C THR A 417 -25.45 -28.36 75.63
N ALA A 418 -26.10 -29.18 74.80
CA ALA A 418 -26.89 -28.81 73.62
C ALA A 418 -28.34 -28.43 73.98
N THR A 419 -28.97 -27.57 73.17
CA THR A 419 -30.42 -27.65 72.84
C THR A 419 -30.68 -26.85 71.54
N ALA A 420 -31.22 -27.47 70.50
CA ALA A 420 -31.81 -26.77 69.36
C ALA A 420 -33.15 -27.41 68.98
N THR A 421 -34.18 -26.56 68.93
CA THR A 421 -35.59 -26.88 68.68
C THR A 421 -35.99 -26.44 67.25
N VAL A 422 -36.43 -27.43 66.46
CA VAL A 422 -37.40 -27.48 65.33
C VAL A 422 -37.90 -26.20 64.60
N ARG A 423 -37.74 -26.19 63.24
CA ARG A 423 -38.65 -25.90 62.05
C ARG A 423 -39.80 -24.85 62.19
N PRO A 424 -40.37 -24.21 61.10
CA PRO A 424 -40.45 -24.76 59.74
C PRO A 424 -40.45 -23.86 58.47
N GLN A 425 -40.48 -24.58 57.33
CA GLN A 425 -40.57 -24.19 55.91
C GLN A 425 -41.89 -23.52 55.48
N ALA A 426 -41.79 -22.68 54.45
CA ALA A 426 -42.70 -22.56 53.28
C ALA A 426 -41.87 -21.83 52.17
N SER A 427 -41.64 -22.29 50.93
CA SER A 427 -42.46 -22.78 49.81
C SER A 427 -43.20 -21.69 49.02
N ALA A 428 -42.62 -21.28 47.87
CA ALA A 428 -43.34 -20.85 46.67
C ALA A 428 -42.42 -20.95 45.43
N LEU A 429 -42.98 -21.44 44.32
CA LEU A 429 -42.36 -21.75 43.02
C LEU A 429 -41.94 -20.50 42.21
N PRO A 430 -41.16 -20.69 41.13
CA PRO A 430 -41.55 -20.09 39.85
C PRO A 430 -41.50 -21.04 38.63
N ALA A 431 -42.08 -20.54 37.53
CA ALA A 431 -42.43 -21.21 36.28
C ALA A 431 -41.24 -21.53 35.34
N ALA A 432 -41.46 -22.51 34.45
CA ALA A 432 -40.56 -23.02 33.40
C ALA A 432 -40.32 -21.99 32.27
N THR A 433 -39.16 -21.96 31.58
CA THR A 433 -38.79 -22.74 30.35
C THR A 433 -37.42 -22.19 29.83
N PRO A 434 -36.65 -22.83 28.92
CA PRO A 434 -36.20 -24.21 28.79
C PRO A 434 -34.68 -24.39 29.02
N ARG A 435 -34.30 -25.67 29.06
CA ARG A 435 -33.02 -26.28 29.43
C ARG A 435 -31.96 -26.24 28.31
N ARG A 436 -30.74 -25.79 28.62
CA ARG A 436 -29.49 -26.31 28.01
C ARG A 436 -28.69 -27.06 29.09
N SER A 437 -28.20 -28.24 28.73
CA SER A 437 -27.39 -29.15 29.57
C SER A 437 -25.99 -28.59 29.85
N PRO A 438 -25.28 -29.12 30.88
CA PRO A 438 -24.32 -28.37 31.66
C PRO A 438 -22.88 -28.50 31.18
N THR A 439 -22.15 -27.38 31.20
CA THR A 439 -20.69 -27.36 31.25
C THR A 439 -20.26 -27.59 32.72
N PRO A 440 -19.22 -28.40 33.01
CA PRO A 440 -18.86 -28.74 34.38
C PRO A 440 -18.32 -27.52 35.14
N GLN A 441 -18.91 -27.25 36.30
CA GLN A 441 -18.44 -26.27 37.27
C GLN A 441 -17.28 -26.88 38.08
N LEU A 442 -16.09 -26.27 38.03
CA LEU A 442 -15.03 -26.50 39.00
C LEU A 442 -15.02 -25.40 40.06
N ALA A 443 -14.54 -25.79 41.24
CA ALA A 443 -14.74 -25.19 42.53
C ALA A 443 -14.24 -23.74 42.67
N THR A 444 -15.04 -22.93 43.35
CA THR A 444 -14.61 -21.72 44.05
C THR A 444 -13.53 -22.09 45.06
N THR A 445 -12.30 -21.63 44.80
CA THR A 445 -11.22 -21.63 45.79
C THR A 445 -10.80 -20.18 45.98
N SER A 446 -10.74 -19.77 47.24
CA SER A 446 -10.46 -18.43 47.75
C SER A 446 -9.18 -17.81 47.19
N VAL A 447 -9.27 -16.51 46.90
CA VAL A 447 -8.19 -15.57 46.54
C VAL A 447 -6.96 -15.75 47.44
N PRO A 448 -5.77 -16.06 46.89
CA PRO A 448 -4.50 -15.74 47.53
C PRO A 448 -4.16 -14.26 47.29
N VAL A 449 -3.65 -13.63 48.34
CA VAL A 449 -2.91 -12.36 48.39
C VAL A 449 -1.86 -12.30 47.25
N PRO A 450 -1.57 -11.12 46.64
CA PRO A 450 -0.72 -11.02 45.46
C PRO A 450 0.62 -11.73 45.69
N THR A 451 0.89 -12.68 44.80
CA THR A 451 2.15 -13.40 44.71
C THR A 451 2.98 -12.71 43.63
N ALA A 452 4.24 -12.44 43.95
CA ALA A 452 5.24 -11.82 43.09
C ALA A 452 5.24 -12.35 41.66
N THR A 453 5.60 -11.45 40.73
CA THR A 453 6.20 -11.61 39.41
C THR A 453 6.18 -13.04 38.83
N PRO A 454 5.56 -13.29 37.64
CA PRO A 454 5.68 -14.59 37.01
C PRO A 454 7.16 -14.85 36.68
N PRO A 455 7.70 -16.03 37.00
CA PRO A 455 9.12 -16.31 36.82
C PRO A 455 9.49 -16.47 35.34
N PRO A 456 10.78 -16.27 34.98
CA PRO A 456 11.32 -16.64 33.68
C PRO A 456 10.99 -18.10 33.37
N ASN A 457 10.79 -18.39 32.09
CA ASN A 457 10.53 -19.73 31.54
C ASN A 457 11.16 -20.84 32.41
N PRO A 458 10.36 -21.69 33.09
CA PRO A 458 10.84 -22.52 34.18
C PRO A 458 11.95 -23.46 33.73
N GLY A 459 13.19 -23.08 34.02
CA GLY A 459 14.40 -23.81 33.64
C GLY A 459 15.53 -22.95 33.06
N VAL A 460 15.27 -21.70 32.68
CA VAL A 460 16.30 -20.77 32.17
C VAL A 460 16.61 -19.69 33.20
N PRO A 461 17.83 -19.61 33.74
CA PRO A 461 18.22 -18.54 34.66
C PRO A 461 18.23 -17.18 33.94
N PHE A 462 17.63 -16.17 34.56
CA PHE A 462 17.60 -14.79 34.05
C PHE A 462 18.66 -13.94 34.78
N TYR A 463 19.39 -13.11 34.02
CA TYR A 463 20.59 -12.41 34.48
C TYR A 463 20.43 -10.89 34.44
N TYR A 464 21.03 -10.22 35.42
CA TYR A 464 21.11 -8.76 35.52
C TYR A 464 22.57 -8.32 35.61
N LEU A 465 22.83 -7.04 35.33
CA LEU A 465 24.15 -6.46 35.55
C LEU A 465 24.53 -6.51 37.03
N ASP A 466 25.65 -7.16 37.32
CA ASP A 466 26.27 -7.24 38.64
C ASP A 466 27.19 -6.03 38.85
N GLY A 467 26.57 -4.87 39.01
CA GLY A 467 27.22 -3.57 39.17
C GLY A 467 27.34 -2.75 37.88
N PRO A 468 28.08 -1.61 37.94
CA PRO A 468 28.16 -0.69 36.81
C PRO A 468 29.06 -1.23 35.68
N VAL A 469 28.75 -0.83 34.46
CA VAL A 469 29.65 -0.98 33.32
C VAL A 469 30.94 -0.20 33.59
N THR A 470 32.08 -0.86 33.51
CA THR A 470 33.38 -0.24 33.78
C THR A 470 34.16 -0.06 32.48
N VAL A 471 34.71 1.13 32.23
CA VAL A 471 35.65 1.38 31.12
C VAL A 471 37.06 1.02 31.56
N LEU A 472 37.77 0.23 30.77
CA LEU A 472 39.12 -0.23 31.06
C LEU A 472 40.15 0.54 30.23
N ASP A 473 40.97 1.36 30.90
CA ASP A 473 41.96 2.24 30.24
C ASP A 473 43.14 1.50 29.59
N ASN A 474 43.39 0.23 29.96
CA ASN A 474 44.61 -0.51 29.60
C ASN A 474 44.33 -1.87 28.96
N CYS A 475 43.39 -1.86 28.02
CA CYS A 475 43.00 -3.03 27.26
C CYS A 475 43.75 -3.03 25.92
N GLY A 476 44.38 -4.15 25.55
CA GLY A 476 45.20 -4.26 24.33
C GLY A 476 44.42 -4.20 23.01
N GLY A 477 43.19 -3.68 23.00
CA GLY A 477 42.28 -3.56 21.87
C GLY A 477 40.86 -3.18 22.31
N ASN A 478 39.90 -3.32 21.39
CA ASN A 478 38.48 -3.02 21.65
C ASN A 478 37.74 -4.30 22.02
N TYR A 479 37.17 -4.32 23.22
CA TYR A 479 36.52 -5.52 23.74
C TYR A 479 35.32 -5.18 24.62
N ILE A 480 34.31 -6.03 24.58
CA ILE A 480 33.29 -6.13 25.63
C ILE A 480 33.58 -7.42 26.37
N LEU A 481 33.91 -7.35 27.65
CA LEU A 481 34.33 -8.50 28.45
C LEU A 481 33.67 -8.54 29.81
N GLY A 482 33.76 -9.66 30.51
CA GLY A 482 33.34 -9.73 31.90
C GLY A 482 33.10 -11.14 32.40
N THR A 483 32.26 -11.26 33.43
CA THR A 483 31.96 -12.55 34.08
C THR A 483 30.45 -12.78 34.22
N ILE A 484 30.01 -14.01 34.00
CA ILE A 484 28.63 -14.46 34.23
C ILE A 484 28.61 -15.37 35.44
N ARG A 485 27.73 -15.08 36.40
CA ARG A 485 27.62 -15.77 37.69
C ARG A 485 26.19 -16.19 37.96
N ASN A 486 26.01 -17.26 38.73
CA ASN A 486 24.68 -17.64 39.24
C ASN A 486 24.30 -16.79 40.46
N ALA A 487 23.08 -16.98 40.98
CA ALA A 487 22.60 -16.29 42.18
C ALA A 487 23.52 -16.44 43.40
N ALA A 488 24.20 -17.57 43.54
CA ALA A 488 25.18 -17.83 44.60
C ALA A 488 26.56 -17.18 44.36
N GLY A 489 26.75 -16.49 43.24
CA GLY A 489 28.01 -15.81 42.86
C GLY A 489 29.06 -16.71 42.21
N ALA A 490 28.75 -17.99 41.96
CA ALA A 490 29.64 -18.93 41.28
C ALA A 490 29.61 -18.69 39.75
N PRO A 491 30.77 -18.79 39.06
CA PRO A 491 30.83 -18.55 37.62
C PRO A 491 30.04 -19.59 36.82
N VAL A 492 29.40 -19.16 35.73
CA VAL A 492 28.57 -20.01 34.86
C VAL A 492 29.12 -20.02 33.43
N PRO A 493 29.71 -21.14 32.98
CA PRO A 493 30.13 -21.33 31.60
C PRO A 493 28.94 -21.70 30.69
N GLY A 494 29.09 -21.52 29.37
CA GLY A 494 28.12 -21.96 28.37
C GLY A 494 26.96 -20.99 28.09
N VAL A 495 26.94 -19.81 28.70
CA VAL A 495 25.95 -18.76 28.41
C VAL A 495 26.41 -17.99 27.18
N THR A 496 25.53 -17.81 26.21
CA THR A 496 25.84 -17.06 24.99
C THR A 496 25.66 -15.56 25.28
N VAL A 497 26.59 -14.75 24.81
CA VAL A 497 26.58 -13.29 24.90
C VAL A 497 26.57 -12.77 23.48
N GLN A 498 25.58 -11.98 23.12
CA GLN A 498 25.52 -11.31 21.83
C GLN A 498 25.62 -9.81 22.05
N ALA A 499 26.47 -9.15 21.27
CA ALA A 499 26.56 -7.71 21.17
C ALA A 499 26.14 -7.30 19.76
N TYR A 500 25.11 -6.47 19.66
CA TYR A 500 24.59 -5.91 18.43
C TYR A 500 25.17 -4.52 18.28
N ASP A 501 25.79 -4.23 17.14
CA ASP A 501 26.24 -2.88 16.85
C ASP A 501 25.11 -2.04 16.24
N ALA A 502 25.33 -0.72 16.12
CA ALA A 502 24.32 0.20 15.59
C ALA A 502 23.99 -0.04 14.10
N PHE A 503 24.71 -0.93 13.42
CA PHE A 503 24.53 -1.29 12.02
C PHE A 503 23.92 -2.69 11.86
N GLY A 504 23.49 -3.33 12.94
CA GLY A 504 22.89 -4.66 12.94
C GLY A 504 23.89 -5.81 12.87
N ASN A 505 25.20 -5.57 12.97
CA ASN A 505 26.17 -6.65 13.05
C ASN A 505 26.12 -7.31 14.43
N VAL A 506 26.13 -8.65 14.44
CA VAL A 506 26.08 -9.44 15.67
C VAL A 506 27.46 -10.01 15.98
N TYR A 507 27.95 -9.70 17.18
CA TYR A 507 29.18 -10.23 17.73
C TYR A 507 28.84 -11.20 18.86
N THR A 508 29.25 -12.45 18.72
CA THR A 508 28.86 -13.51 19.66
C THR A 508 30.07 -14.07 20.41
N ALA A 509 29.93 -14.26 21.72
CA ALA A 509 30.83 -15.06 22.55
C ALA A 509 30.03 -16.03 23.42
N VAL A 510 30.71 -17.05 23.95
CA VAL A 510 30.14 -17.96 24.94
C VAL A 510 31.00 -17.87 26.20
N SER A 511 30.37 -17.81 27.38
CA SER A 511 31.12 -17.81 28.63
C SER A 511 31.97 -19.08 28.77
N LYS A 512 33.26 -18.89 29.00
CA LYS A 512 34.30 -19.91 28.91
C LYS A 512 34.19 -20.93 30.03
N GLN A 513 34.68 -22.14 29.76
CA GLN A 513 34.89 -23.18 30.78
C GLN A 513 36.13 -22.89 31.65
N ASP A 514 37.16 -22.27 31.09
CA ASP A 514 38.38 -21.86 31.79
C ASP A 514 38.97 -20.56 31.18
N PRO A 515 39.07 -19.45 31.94
CA PRO A 515 38.51 -19.28 33.28
C PRO A 515 36.98 -19.30 33.26
N ALA A 516 36.38 -20.11 34.13
CA ALA A 516 34.94 -20.35 34.14
C ALA A 516 34.14 -19.05 34.23
N GLY A 517 33.11 -18.94 33.39
CA GLY A 517 32.16 -17.82 33.39
C GLY A 517 32.68 -16.52 32.77
N GLN A 518 33.96 -16.44 32.39
CA GLN A 518 34.48 -15.26 31.68
C GLN A 518 34.05 -15.24 30.22
N TYR A 519 33.82 -14.06 29.66
CA TYR A 519 33.62 -13.87 28.22
C TYR A 519 34.33 -12.61 27.76
N ASP A 520 34.61 -12.55 26.46
CA ASP A 520 35.17 -11.41 25.76
C ASP A 520 34.70 -11.44 24.31
N ILE A 521 34.24 -10.30 23.83
CA ILE A 521 33.78 -10.06 22.48
C ILE A 521 34.71 -9.01 21.89
N PRO A 522 35.51 -9.36 20.86
CA PRO A 522 36.27 -8.35 20.12
C PRO A 522 35.30 -7.48 19.33
N THR A 523 35.42 -6.16 19.49
CA THR A 523 34.57 -5.18 18.82
C THR A 523 35.34 -4.36 17.80
N ASN A 524 34.62 -3.73 16.87
CA ASN A 524 35.20 -2.72 15.97
C ASN A 524 35.18 -1.34 16.65
N ASN A 525 35.95 -0.38 16.13
CA ASN A 525 35.92 1.02 16.57
C ASN A 525 35.02 1.93 15.69
N GLN A 526 34.24 1.36 14.79
CA GLN A 526 33.39 2.11 13.84
C GLN A 526 31.96 2.27 14.36
N SER A 527 31.47 1.35 15.20
CA SER A 527 30.16 1.48 15.84
C SER A 527 30.22 2.43 17.03
N PRO A 528 29.27 3.37 17.16
CA PRO A 528 29.16 4.24 18.34
C PRO A 528 28.57 3.52 19.57
N ARG A 529 27.85 2.42 19.36
CA ARG A 529 27.10 1.70 20.41
C ARG A 529 27.13 0.20 20.18
N TYR A 530 27.12 -0.54 21.28
CA TYR A 530 26.79 -1.96 21.28
C TYR A 530 25.69 -2.23 22.31
N ASP A 531 24.64 -2.94 21.91
CA ASP A 531 23.61 -3.48 22.78
C ASP A 531 23.93 -4.95 23.08
N ILE A 532 23.98 -5.33 24.36
CA ILE A 532 24.44 -6.64 24.83
C ILE A 532 23.27 -7.40 25.43
N GLN A 533 23.06 -8.62 24.98
CA GLN A 533 22.01 -9.52 25.45
C GLN A 533 22.60 -10.90 25.77
N LEU A 534 22.16 -11.50 26.88
CA LEU A 534 22.51 -12.88 27.22
C LEU A 534 21.48 -13.85 26.67
N PHE A 535 21.94 -15.03 26.27
CA PHE A 535 21.11 -16.12 25.78
C PHE A 535 21.52 -17.44 26.44
N VAL A 536 20.52 -18.20 26.86
CA VAL A 536 20.69 -19.56 27.39
C VAL A 536 19.82 -20.48 26.57
N ASN A 537 20.40 -21.51 25.97
CA ASN A 537 19.71 -22.42 25.05
C ASN A 537 18.97 -21.70 23.89
N GLY A 538 19.54 -20.59 23.42
CA GLY A 538 18.96 -19.77 22.34
C GLY A 538 17.81 -18.87 22.76
N GLN A 539 17.46 -18.82 24.05
CA GLN A 539 16.42 -17.94 24.59
C GLN A 539 17.06 -16.73 25.27
N PRO A 540 16.53 -15.50 25.08
CA PRO A 540 16.97 -14.32 25.83
C PRO A 540 16.91 -14.59 27.34
N ALA A 541 17.97 -14.23 28.04
CA ALA A 541 18.19 -14.56 29.44
C ALA A 541 18.73 -13.37 30.23
N SER A 542 18.59 -12.13 29.77
CA SER A 542 18.93 -10.95 30.56
C SER A 542 18.05 -9.75 30.27
N ASN A 543 18.10 -8.76 31.16
CA ASN A 543 17.51 -7.44 30.93
C ASN A 543 18.30 -6.58 29.93
N GLY A 544 19.30 -7.16 29.26
CA GLY A 544 20.24 -6.50 28.36
C GLY A 544 21.00 -5.31 28.96
N ALA A 545 22.07 -4.91 28.27
CA ALA A 545 22.91 -3.79 28.63
C ALA A 545 23.36 -3.08 27.36
N PHE A 546 24.01 -1.93 27.48
CA PHE A 546 24.63 -1.30 26.34
C PHE A 546 25.94 -0.63 26.76
N VAL A 547 26.82 -0.44 25.78
CA VAL A 547 28.03 0.37 25.93
C VAL A 547 28.14 1.34 24.77
N THR A 548 28.67 2.52 25.04
CA THR A 548 28.94 3.54 24.03
C THR A 548 30.43 3.80 23.95
N GLN A 549 30.91 4.07 22.74
CA GLN A 549 32.31 4.36 22.49
C GLN A 549 32.46 5.49 21.47
N VAL A 550 33.64 6.12 21.43
CA VAL A 550 33.94 7.15 20.43
C VAL A 550 34.37 6.47 19.13
N VAL A 551 33.68 6.79 18.04
CA VAL A 551 33.99 6.28 16.70
C VAL A 551 35.42 6.64 16.30
N GLY A 552 36.15 5.68 15.73
CA GLY A 552 37.57 5.77 15.39
C GLY A 552 38.53 5.49 16.55
N VAL A 553 38.09 5.66 17.80
CA VAL A 553 38.89 5.37 19.00
C VAL A 553 38.62 3.95 19.49
N GLY A 554 37.33 3.59 19.58
CA GLY A 554 36.89 2.33 20.18
C GLY A 554 36.89 2.38 21.71
N GLY A 555 36.71 1.24 22.35
CA GLY A 555 36.66 1.15 23.81
C GLY A 555 36.77 -0.28 24.32
N CYS A 556 37.13 -0.41 25.59
CA CYS A 556 37.15 -1.68 26.28
C CYS A 556 36.28 -1.60 27.54
N PHE A 557 35.27 -2.44 27.60
CA PHE A 557 34.20 -2.37 28.57
C PHE A 557 34.10 -3.67 29.35
N GLN A 558 33.98 -3.56 30.67
CA GLN A 558 33.71 -4.68 31.55
C GLN A 558 32.26 -4.66 32.04
N LEU A 559 31.53 -5.74 31.76
CA LEU A 559 30.14 -5.97 32.19
C LEU A 559 30.08 -7.31 32.92
N ASN A 560 29.75 -7.30 34.20
CA ASN A 560 29.54 -8.54 34.95
C ASN A 560 28.04 -8.80 35.06
N TRP A 561 27.65 -10.07 35.05
CA TRP A 561 26.26 -10.50 35.10
C TRP A 561 26.05 -11.50 36.24
N ARG A 562 24.88 -11.44 36.87
CA ARG A 562 24.48 -12.35 37.92
C ARG A 562 23.04 -12.79 37.73
N ALA A 563 22.80 -14.09 37.84
CA ALA A 563 21.45 -14.65 37.81
C ALA A 563 20.68 -14.28 39.08
N GLU A 564 19.37 -14.08 38.95
CA GLU A 564 18.44 -14.00 40.09
C GLU A 564 18.29 -15.33 40.84
#